data_AF-B4FX67-F1
#
_entry.id   AF-B4FX67-F1
#
_cell.length_a   1.000
_cell.length_b   1.000
_cell.length_c   1.000
_cell.angle_alpha   90.00
_cell.angle_beta   90.00
_cell.angle_gamma   90.00
#
_symmetry.space_group_name_H-M   'P 1'
#
loop_
_entity.id
_entity.type
_entity.pdbx_description
1 polymer ?
#
loop_
_entity_poly.entity_id
_entity_poly.type
_entity_poly.pdbx_seq_one_letter_code
_entity_poly.pdbx_strand_id
1 'polypeptide(L)'
;MKPAEDEDAPATAAAQTVWYDPMTSPQAPAPQQQPAIEAAMRGASPSVSSNARPLRVYADGIYDLFHFGHARALEQAKKSFPNTYLLVGCCSDEITHMYKGKTVMTEDERYESLRHCKWVDEVIPDAPWVINQEFIDKHDIDYVAHDALPYADTSGAANDVYEFVRSSEI
;
A
#
# COMPACT_ATOMS: atom_id res chain seq x y z
N MET A 1 -46.26 -7.69 -59.00
CA MET A 1 -45.89 -6.38 -58.44
C MET A 1 -44.98 -6.67 -57.25
N LYS A 2 -43.74 -6.16 -57.28
CA LYS A 2 -42.61 -6.54 -56.41
C LYS A 2 -42.91 -6.38 -54.91
N PRO A 3 -42.33 -7.22 -54.02
CA PRO A 3 -42.20 -6.87 -52.61
C PRO A 3 -41.20 -5.71 -52.43
N ALA A 4 -41.49 -4.83 -51.49
CA ALA A 4 -40.64 -3.71 -51.12
C ALA A 4 -39.33 -4.21 -50.49
N GLU A 5 -38.25 -3.51 -50.82
CA GLU A 5 -36.87 -3.76 -50.41
C GLU A 5 -36.70 -3.36 -48.94
N ASP A 6 -36.14 -4.25 -48.12
CA ASP A 6 -35.65 -3.93 -46.77
C ASP A 6 -34.51 -2.92 -46.88
N GLU A 7 -34.61 -1.82 -46.14
CA GLU A 7 -33.53 -0.84 -46.02
C GLU A 7 -32.35 -1.44 -45.23
N ASP A 8 -31.19 -1.51 -45.88
CA ASP A 8 -29.91 -1.91 -45.30
C ASP A 8 -29.54 -0.99 -44.12
N ALA A 9 -29.54 -1.54 -42.90
CA ALA A 9 -28.91 -0.92 -41.76
C ALA A 9 -27.36 -0.97 -41.94
N PRO A 10 -26.62 0.12 -41.66
CA PRO A 10 -25.18 0.12 -41.84
C PRO A 10 -24.51 -0.85 -40.85
N ALA A 11 -23.71 -1.77 -41.38
CA ALA A 11 -22.90 -2.69 -40.59
C ALA A 11 -21.96 -1.90 -39.66
N THR A 12 -22.16 -2.02 -38.36
CA THR A 12 -21.24 -1.51 -37.34
C THR A 12 -19.91 -2.25 -37.45
N ALA A 13 -18.84 -1.53 -37.76
CA ALA A 13 -17.49 -2.07 -37.78
C ALA A 13 -17.16 -2.69 -36.41
N ALA A 14 -16.86 -3.99 -36.39
CA ALA A 14 -16.39 -4.67 -35.20
C ALA A 14 -15.06 -4.04 -34.75
N ALA A 15 -15.03 -3.45 -33.55
CA ALA A 15 -13.80 -3.01 -32.92
C ALA A 15 -12.87 -4.21 -32.77
N GLN A 16 -11.75 -4.20 -33.51
CA GLN A 16 -10.72 -5.22 -33.39
C GLN A 16 -10.19 -5.23 -31.96
N THR A 17 -10.44 -6.32 -31.23
CA THR A 17 -9.83 -6.54 -29.93
C THR A 17 -8.34 -6.82 -30.15
N VAL A 18 -7.49 -5.85 -29.83
CA VAL A 18 -6.04 -6.03 -29.83
C VAL A 18 -5.66 -6.73 -28.53
N TRP A 19 -5.15 -7.95 -28.63
CA TRP A 19 -4.62 -8.70 -27.49
C TRP A 19 -3.22 -8.18 -27.13
N TYR A 20 -2.94 -8.08 -25.82
CA TYR A 20 -1.61 -7.73 -25.33
C TYR A 20 -0.60 -8.84 -25.63
N ASP A 21 0.39 -8.54 -26.47
CA ASP A 21 1.53 -9.41 -26.77
C ASP A 21 2.76 -8.95 -25.96
N PRO A 22 3.21 -9.74 -24.97
CA PRO A 22 4.35 -9.39 -24.11
C PRO A 22 5.70 -9.43 -24.84
N MET A 23 5.78 -9.95 -26.07
CA MET A 23 7.03 -9.98 -26.85
C MET A 23 7.21 -8.79 -27.80
N THR A 24 6.14 -8.06 -28.12
CA THR A 24 6.18 -6.95 -29.09
C THR A 24 5.74 -5.61 -28.51
N SER A 25 5.17 -5.59 -27.30
CA SER A 25 4.82 -4.34 -26.61
C SER A 25 6.08 -3.63 -26.10
N PRO A 26 6.21 -2.29 -26.29
CA PRO A 26 7.33 -1.55 -25.72
C PRO A 26 7.34 -1.70 -24.21
N GLN A 27 8.51 -2.04 -23.65
CA GLN A 27 8.69 -2.08 -22.20
C GLN A 27 8.34 -0.72 -21.61
N ALA A 28 7.52 -0.73 -20.55
CA ALA A 28 7.31 0.46 -19.76
C ALA A 28 8.67 1.03 -19.33
N PRO A 29 8.88 2.36 -19.40
CA PRO A 29 10.12 2.95 -18.96
C PRO A 29 10.39 2.53 -17.51
N ALA A 30 11.63 2.16 -17.21
CA ALA A 30 12.05 1.88 -15.85
C ALA A 30 11.63 3.06 -14.95
N PRO A 31 11.11 2.79 -13.74
CA PRO A 31 10.69 3.86 -12.84
C PRO A 31 11.86 4.81 -12.66
N GLN A 32 11.67 6.05 -13.12
CA GLN A 32 12.65 7.12 -13.00
C GLN A 32 12.82 7.36 -11.50
N GLN A 33 13.96 6.91 -10.97
CA GLN A 33 14.33 7.15 -9.58
C GLN A 33 14.31 8.65 -9.35
N GLN A 34 13.37 9.11 -8.51
CA GLN A 34 13.21 10.52 -8.22
C GLN A 34 14.48 11.00 -7.50
N PRO A 35 15.09 12.13 -7.93
CA PRO A 35 16.39 12.61 -7.43
C PRO A 35 16.39 12.98 -5.94
N ALA A 36 15.23 13.04 -5.28
CA ALA A 36 15.08 13.31 -3.86
C ALA A 36 15.69 12.20 -2.97
N ILE A 37 15.64 10.94 -3.42
CA ILE A 37 16.09 9.79 -2.62
C ILE A 37 17.62 9.80 -2.48
N GLU A 38 18.36 10.11 -3.56
CA GLU A 38 19.82 10.21 -3.48
C GLU A 38 20.30 11.46 -2.71
N ALA A 39 19.52 12.54 -2.69
CA ALA A 39 19.88 13.75 -1.96
C ALA A 39 19.80 13.53 -0.44
N ALA A 40 18.79 12.77 0.03
CA ALA A 40 18.66 12.37 1.42
C ALA A 40 19.82 11.45 1.89
N MET A 41 20.37 10.62 1.00
CA MET A 41 21.49 9.71 1.31
C MET A 41 22.88 10.40 1.32
N ARG A 42 23.00 11.64 0.84
CA ARG A 42 24.27 12.39 0.79
C ARG A 42 24.56 13.23 2.04
N GLY A 43 23.59 13.38 2.94
CA GLY A 43 23.77 14.05 4.23
C GLY A 43 24.10 13.05 5.32
N ALA A 44 25.39 12.90 5.64
CA ALA A 44 25.93 12.25 6.83
C ALA A 44 25.20 10.97 7.28
N SER A 45 25.66 9.79 6.85
CA SER A 45 25.32 8.54 7.54
C SER A 45 25.65 8.72 9.03
N PRO A 46 24.67 8.77 9.94
CA PRO A 46 24.98 8.68 11.35
C PRO A 46 25.69 7.35 11.50
N SER A 47 26.87 7.31 12.14
CA SER A 47 27.44 6.04 12.56
C SER A 47 26.51 5.49 13.64
N VAL A 48 25.44 4.82 13.21
CA VAL A 48 24.50 4.16 14.10
C VAL A 48 25.32 3.12 14.82
N SER A 49 25.58 3.37 16.11
CA SER A 49 26.31 2.43 16.95
C SER A 49 25.64 1.08 16.82
N SER A 50 26.42 0.01 16.64
CA SER A 50 25.91 -1.37 16.48
C SER A 50 25.05 -1.87 17.67
N ASN A 51 24.96 -1.08 18.75
CA ASN A 51 24.16 -1.35 19.94
C ASN A 51 22.86 -0.51 20.01
N ALA A 52 22.54 0.30 18.98
CA ALA A 52 21.29 1.04 18.96
C ALA A 52 20.10 0.10 18.77
N ARG A 53 18.99 0.37 19.48
CA ARG A 53 17.75 -0.38 19.28
C ARG A 53 17.30 -0.30 17.82
N PRO A 54 16.68 -1.35 17.26
CA PRO A 54 16.09 -1.26 15.93
C PRO A 54 15.08 -0.11 15.84
N LEU A 55 15.06 0.57 14.69
CA LEU A 55 14.02 1.53 14.37
C LEU A 55 12.72 0.78 14.10
N ARG A 56 11.64 1.22 14.75
CA ARG A 56 10.32 0.61 14.71
C ARG A 56 9.51 1.30 13.62
N VAL A 57 9.41 0.64 12.48
CA VAL A 57 8.66 1.13 11.32
C VAL A 57 7.29 0.47 11.36
N TYR A 58 6.23 1.27 11.19
CA TYR A 58 4.86 0.81 11.10
C TYR A 58 4.34 0.91 9.66
N ALA A 59 3.72 -0.15 9.16
CA ALA A 59 2.98 -0.14 7.90
C ALA A 59 1.58 -0.69 8.13
N ASP A 60 0.56 -0.05 7.59
CA ASP A 60 -0.82 -0.47 7.75
C ASP A 60 -1.49 -0.83 6.43
N GLY A 61 -2.62 -1.53 6.53
CA GLY A 61 -3.39 -1.89 5.37
C GLY A 61 -4.47 -2.92 5.68
N ILE A 62 -5.21 -3.28 4.64
CA ILE A 62 -6.25 -4.30 4.72
C ILE A 62 -5.66 -5.69 4.48
N TYR A 63 -4.74 -5.80 3.52
CA TYR A 63 -4.05 -7.05 3.17
C TYR A 63 -4.98 -8.20 2.74
N ASP A 64 -6.16 -7.87 2.22
CA ASP A 64 -7.06 -8.85 1.59
C ASP A 64 -6.39 -9.48 0.36
N LEU A 65 -6.62 -10.78 0.15
CA LEU A 65 -5.97 -11.59 -0.89
C LEU A 65 -4.45 -11.36 -0.95
N PHE A 66 -3.75 -11.55 0.18
CA PHE A 66 -2.34 -11.18 0.34
C PHE A 66 -1.45 -11.66 -0.83
N HIS A 67 -0.88 -10.70 -1.57
CA HIS A 67 -0.17 -10.93 -2.83
C HIS A 67 1.20 -10.27 -2.88
N PHE A 68 1.93 -10.47 -3.97
CA PHE A 68 3.31 -9.97 -4.14
C PHE A 68 3.43 -8.45 -3.98
N GLY A 69 2.42 -7.68 -4.39
CA GLY A 69 2.36 -6.23 -4.18
C GLY A 69 2.52 -5.83 -2.71
N HIS A 70 1.71 -6.42 -1.82
CA HIS A 70 1.82 -6.23 -0.38
C HIS A 70 3.20 -6.66 0.14
N ALA A 71 3.65 -7.86 -0.24
CA ALA A 71 4.95 -8.37 0.21
C ALA A 71 6.13 -7.48 -0.22
N ARG A 72 6.07 -6.85 -1.41
CA ARG A 72 7.10 -5.92 -1.90
C ARG A 72 7.04 -4.57 -1.20
N ALA A 73 5.86 -4.07 -0.86
CA ALA A 73 5.72 -2.86 -0.05
C ALA A 73 6.32 -3.06 1.36
N LEU A 74 6.00 -4.19 1.99
CA LEU A 74 6.56 -4.56 3.29
C LEU A 74 8.07 -4.82 3.24
N GLU A 75 8.59 -5.37 2.13
CA GLU A 75 10.04 -5.47 1.90
C GLU A 75 10.72 -4.10 1.89
N GLN A 76 10.11 -3.12 1.21
CA GLN A 76 10.65 -1.76 1.15
C GLN A 76 10.67 -1.14 2.54
N ALA A 77 9.56 -1.22 3.28
CA ALA A 77 9.47 -0.74 4.66
C ALA A 77 10.53 -1.37 5.58
N LYS A 78 10.71 -2.71 5.50
CA LYS A 78 11.73 -3.44 6.28
C LYS A 78 13.17 -3.01 5.94
N LYS A 79 13.42 -2.60 4.70
CA LYS A 79 14.74 -2.21 4.18
C LYS A 79 15.00 -0.70 4.19
N SER A 80 14.05 0.12 4.64
CA SER A 80 14.19 1.58 4.70
C SER A 80 15.40 2.02 5.53
N PHE A 81 15.74 1.26 6.58
CA PHE A 81 16.89 1.51 7.44
C PHE A 81 17.75 0.25 7.63
N PRO A 82 19.04 0.40 8.00
CA PRO A 82 19.94 -0.74 8.23
C PRO A 82 19.50 -1.69 9.35
N ASN A 83 18.82 -1.18 10.39
CA ASN A 83 18.35 -1.94 11.54
C ASN A 83 16.87 -1.61 11.82
N THR A 84 15.97 -2.32 11.16
CA THR A 84 14.52 -2.07 11.20
C THR A 84 13.77 -3.22 11.88
N TYR A 85 12.82 -2.88 12.73
CA TYR A 85 11.77 -3.76 13.23
C TYR A 85 10.43 -3.30 12.64
N LEU A 86 9.81 -4.13 11.80
CA LEU A 86 8.62 -3.82 11.05
C LEU A 86 7.37 -4.35 11.76
N LEU A 87 6.57 -3.42 12.26
CA LEU A 87 5.22 -3.64 12.74
C LEU A 87 4.24 -3.47 11.58
N VAL A 88 3.34 -4.43 11.41
CA VAL A 88 2.30 -4.35 10.39
C VAL A 88 0.92 -4.35 11.01
N GLY A 89 0.22 -3.22 10.91
CA GLY A 89 -1.16 -3.07 11.34
C GLY A 89 -2.14 -3.58 10.29
N CYS A 90 -3.13 -4.35 10.73
CA CYS A 90 -4.17 -4.86 9.85
C CYS A 90 -5.55 -4.49 10.41
N CYS A 91 -6.33 -3.74 9.64
CA CYS A 91 -7.67 -3.29 10.06
C CYS A 91 -8.61 -4.50 10.24
N SER A 92 -9.51 -4.42 11.22
CA SER A 92 -10.61 -5.38 11.39
C SER A 92 -11.60 -5.34 10.23
N ASP A 93 -12.38 -6.40 10.07
CA ASP A 93 -13.45 -6.48 9.08
C ASP A 93 -14.51 -5.40 9.32
N GLU A 94 -14.84 -5.11 10.59
CA GLU A 94 -15.79 -4.06 10.96
C GLU A 94 -15.36 -2.69 10.42
N ILE A 95 -14.13 -2.26 10.74
CA ILE A 95 -13.59 -0.98 10.28
C ILE A 95 -13.45 -0.96 8.76
N THR A 96 -12.97 -2.05 8.17
CA THR A 96 -12.74 -2.14 6.73
C THR A 96 -14.06 -2.02 5.95
N HIS A 97 -15.11 -2.71 6.41
CA HIS A 97 -16.42 -2.68 5.75
C HIS A 97 -17.12 -1.33 5.92
N MET A 98 -16.86 -0.62 7.03
CA MET A 98 -17.40 0.72 7.28
C MET A 98 -16.78 1.77 6.35
N TYR A 99 -15.45 1.74 6.17
CA TYR A 99 -14.72 2.86 5.55
C TYR A 99 -14.15 2.58 4.16
N LYS A 100 -14.03 1.31 3.75
CA LYS A 100 -13.47 0.92 2.45
C LYS A 100 -14.42 0.12 1.58
N GLY A 101 -14.95 -0.98 2.14
CA GLY A 101 -15.75 -1.96 1.42
C GLY A 101 -15.52 -3.38 1.91
N LYS A 102 -16.12 -4.35 1.21
CA LYS A 102 -16.09 -5.77 1.59
C LYS A 102 -14.72 -6.40 1.35
N THR A 103 -14.36 -7.34 2.22
CA THR A 103 -13.19 -8.22 2.08
C THR A 103 -13.62 -9.62 1.62
N VAL A 104 -12.73 -10.32 0.92
CA VAL A 104 -12.89 -11.74 0.57
C VAL A 104 -12.42 -12.62 1.72
N MET A 105 -11.25 -12.30 2.29
CA MET A 105 -10.69 -12.97 3.46
C MET A 105 -11.20 -12.31 4.74
N THR A 106 -11.45 -13.14 5.75
CA THR A 106 -11.72 -12.70 7.12
C THR A 106 -10.50 -12.01 7.72
N GLU A 107 -10.71 -11.18 8.73
CA GLU A 107 -9.61 -10.52 9.45
C GLU A 107 -8.55 -11.49 9.98
N ASP A 108 -8.97 -12.62 10.55
CA ASP A 108 -8.05 -13.65 11.05
C ASP A 108 -7.18 -14.25 9.94
N GLU A 109 -7.76 -14.53 8.77
CA GLU A 109 -7.00 -15.03 7.62
C GLU A 109 -6.00 -14.00 7.09
N ARG A 110 -6.37 -12.71 7.14
CA ARG A 110 -5.47 -11.60 6.76
C ARG A 110 -4.34 -11.43 7.78
N TYR A 111 -4.64 -11.55 9.08
CA TYR A 111 -3.63 -11.54 10.14
C TYR A 111 -2.64 -12.68 9.98
N GLU A 112 -3.12 -13.90 9.71
CA GLU A 112 -2.26 -15.07 9.54
C GLU A 112 -1.40 -14.97 8.27
N SER A 113 -1.96 -14.43 7.18
CA SER A 113 -1.21 -14.17 5.95
C SER A 113 0.00 -13.25 6.20
N LEU A 114 -0.17 -12.23 7.05
CA LEU A 114 0.92 -11.34 7.45
C LEU A 114 1.98 -12.02 8.31
N ARG A 115 1.58 -12.91 9.24
CA ARG A 115 2.52 -13.66 10.09
C ARG A 115 3.46 -14.57 9.29
N HIS A 116 3.03 -14.99 8.10
CA HIS A 116 3.85 -15.77 7.17
C HIS A 116 4.65 -14.92 6.17
N CYS A 117 4.51 -13.60 6.20
CA CYS A 117 5.31 -12.72 5.36
C CYS A 117 6.72 -12.60 5.93
N LYS A 118 7.73 -12.98 5.13
CA LYS A 118 9.17 -12.94 5.49
C LYS A 118 9.64 -11.62 6.11
N TRP A 119 9.05 -10.50 5.73
CA TRP A 119 9.52 -9.16 6.08
C TRP A 119 8.95 -8.63 7.39
N VAL A 120 7.87 -9.25 7.88
CA VAL A 120 7.11 -8.78 9.03
C VAL A 120 7.70 -9.36 10.31
N ASP A 121 7.95 -8.51 11.30
CA ASP A 121 8.40 -8.97 12.62
C ASP A 121 7.25 -9.08 13.62
N GLU A 122 6.27 -8.15 13.53
CA GLU A 122 5.12 -8.09 14.43
C GLU A 122 3.86 -7.71 13.64
N VAL A 123 2.74 -8.39 13.92
CA VAL A 123 1.42 -8.04 13.35
C VAL A 123 0.55 -7.48 14.46
N ILE A 124 0.01 -6.28 14.24
CA ILE A 124 -0.94 -5.61 15.12
C ILE A 124 -2.35 -5.85 14.55
N PRO A 125 -3.15 -6.75 15.16
CA PRO A 125 -4.55 -6.93 14.78
C PRO A 125 -5.39 -5.72 15.23
N ASP A 126 -6.57 -5.57 14.63
CA ASP A 126 -7.51 -4.48 14.89
C ASP A 126 -6.84 -3.09 14.87
N ALA A 127 -6.02 -2.86 13.84
CA ALA A 127 -5.34 -1.58 13.67
C ALA A 127 -6.35 -0.45 13.39
N PRO A 128 -6.14 0.75 13.95
CA PRO A 128 -7.05 1.86 13.77
C PRO A 128 -7.04 2.37 12.33
N TRP A 129 -8.18 2.88 11.86
CA TRP A 129 -8.31 3.51 10.54
C TRP A 129 -7.48 4.79 10.40
N VAL A 130 -7.42 5.57 11.47
CA VAL A 130 -6.58 6.78 11.58
C VAL A 130 -5.67 6.60 12.79
N ILE A 131 -4.36 6.60 12.55
CA ILE A 131 -3.36 6.54 13.62
C ILE A 131 -3.33 7.85 14.41
N ASN A 132 -3.16 7.73 15.73
CA ASN A 132 -3.08 8.86 16.65
C ASN A 132 -1.81 8.76 17.51
N GLN A 133 -1.50 9.81 18.27
CA GLN A 133 -0.30 9.84 19.12
C GLN A 133 -0.30 8.71 20.16
N GLU A 134 -1.45 8.37 20.74
CA GLU A 134 -1.55 7.30 21.73
C GLU A 134 -1.14 5.93 21.13
N PHE A 135 -1.54 5.65 19.90
CA PHE A 135 -1.14 4.44 19.18
C PHE A 135 0.37 4.44 18.87
N ILE A 136 0.91 5.58 18.45
CA ILE A 136 2.35 5.74 18.18
C ILE A 136 3.17 5.48 19.45
N ASP A 137 2.79 6.12 20.56
CA ASP A 137 3.45 5.97 21.86
C ASP A 137 3.35 4.54 22.39
N LYS A 138 2.15 3.93 22.29
CA LYS A 138 1.89 2.57 22.77
C LYS A 138 2.78 1.53 22.08
N HIS A 139 3.06 1.72 20.80
CA HIS A 139 3.83 0.78 19.99
C HIS A 139 5.29 1.21 19.76
N ASP A 140 5.72 2.32 20.38
CA ASP A 140 7.04 2.94 20.18
C ASP A 140 7.38 3.11 18.69
N ILE A 141 6.45 3.65 17.90
CA ILE A 141 6.62 3.79 16.43
C ILE A 141 7.53 4.99 16.12
N ASP A 142 8.62 4.74 15.40
CA ASP A 142 9.57 5.78 14.97
C ASP A 142 9.20 6.35 13.58
N TYR A 143 8.72 5.50 12.67
CA TYR A 143 8.36 5.90 11.31
C TYR A 143 7.12 5.16 10.81
N VAL A 144 6.34 5.81 9.94
CA VAL A 144 5.22 5.17 9.23
C VAL A 144 5.55 5.04 7.74
N ALA A 145 5.29 3.86 7.18
CA ALA A 145 5.52 3.54 5.79
C ALA A 145 4.20 3.16 5.10
N HIS A 146 3.81 3.98 4.11
CA HIS A 146 2.72 3.71 3.19
C HIS A 146 3.10 4.27 1.81
N ASP A 147 2.30 4.04 0.78
CA ASP A 147 2.46 4.75 -0.50
C ASP A 147 2.32 6.28 -0.32
N ALA A 148 2.80 7.03 -1.32
CA ALA A 148 2.83 8.49 -1.27
C ALA A 148 1.50 9.16 -1.68
N LEU A 149 0.46 8.39 -2.03
CA LEU A 149 -0.80 8.95 -2.47
C LEU A 149 -1.63 9.38 -1.25
N PRO A 150 -2.32 10.53 -1.32
CA PRO A 150 -3.23 10.90 -0.27
C PRO A 150 -4.34 9.86 -0.12
N TYR A 151 -4.52 9.34 1.09
CA TYR A 151 -5.56 8.37 1.35
C TYR A 151 -6.75 9.11 1.95
N ALA A 152 -7.74 9.39 1.08
CA ALA A 152 -8.93 10.15 1.45
C ALA A 152 -9.61 9.50 2.65
N ASP A 153 -9.71 10.25 3.74
CA ASP A 153 -10.35 9.75 4.94
C ASP A 153 -11.87 9.74 4.77
N THR A 154 -12.43 8.55 4.71
CA THR A 154 -13.87 8.32 4.62
C THR A 154 -14.56 8.34 5.99
N SER A 155 -13.81 8.42 7.09
CA SER A 155 -14.35 8.58 8.45
C SER A 155 -14.74 10.04 8.76
N GLY A 156 -14.18 11.00 8.03
CA GLY A 156 -14.42 12.43 8.22
C GLY A 156 -13.62 13.04 9.39
N ALA A 157 -12.62 12.32 9.91
CA ALA A 157 -11.73 12.80 10.96
C ALA A 157 -10.59 13.68 10.42
N ALA A 158 -10.16 13.46 9.18
CA ALA A 158 -9.12 14.20 8.48
C ALA A 158 -9.45 14.38 6.99
N ASN A 159 -8.63 15.13 6.25
CA ASN A 159 -8.68 15.09 4.79
C ASN A 159 -7.87 13.90 4.23
N ASP A 160 -6.83 13.51 4.96
CA ASP A 160 -5.97 12.35 4.69
C ASP A 160 -5.59 11.67 6.00
N VAL A 161 -5.76 10.35 6.08
CA VAL A 161 -5.46 9.55 7.28
C VAL A 161 -4.00 9.64 7.74
N TYR A 162 -3.07 10.01 6.84
CA TYR A 162 -1.64 10.18 7.15
C TYR A 162 -1.22 11.64 7.35
N GLU A 163 -2.15 12.60 7.31
CA GLU A 163 -1.83 14.03 7.45
C GLU A 163 -1.12 14.33 8.77
N PHE A 164 -1.58 13.72 9.86
CA PHE A 164 -0.98 13.85 11.18
C PHE A 164 0.50 13.45 11.20
N VAL A 165 0.84 12.32 10.55
CA VAL A 165 2.21 11.81 10.56
C VAL A 165 3.12 12.54 9.59
N ARG A 166 2.62 13.03 8.46
CA ARG A 166 3.43 13.83 7.53
C ARG A 166 3.71 15.24 8.01
N SER A 167 2.82 15.80 8.84
CA SER A 167 2.98 17.16 9.40
C SER A 167 3.77 17.19 10.71
N SER A 168 3.86 16.05 11.40
CA SER A 168 4.62 15.91 12.63
C SER A 168 6.06 15.51 12.32
N GLU A 169 7.04 16.24 12.86
CA GLU A 169 8.39 15.71 13.03
C GLU A 169 8.34 14.70 14.18
N ILE A 170 8.08 13.42 13.86
CA ILE A 170 8.09 12.30 14.80
C ILE A 170 9.51 11.75 14.92
#